data_AF-A0A1F1Z4A5-F1
#
_entry.id   AF-A0A1F1Z4A5-F1
#
_cell.length_a   1.000
_cell.length_b   1.000
_cell.length_c   1.000
_cell.angle_alpha   90.00
_cell.angle_beta   90.00
_cell.angle_gamma   90.00
#
_symmetry.space_group_name_H-M   'P 1'
#
loop_
_entity.id
_entity.type
_entity.pdbx_description
1 polymer ?
#
loop_
_entity_poly.entity_id
_entity_poly.type
_entity_poly.pdbx_seq_one_letter_code
_entity_poly.pdbx_strand_id
1 'polypeptide(L)'
;MAVVNHFKSKGSVAKGDKDTGDGHGNNARLRVQQSKWAELPTFLVGDFNTYSKQDAIGVVEQGGFSIVESERDFDQASYQFSGQLGSVDHILANEAAQKLIQDSAVWNINGDESDVFEYSRRLYNVHNFFGDGNTFRSSDHDPVKVGFGKAVEAVTVAQGKLLTDAPSALTNTTQLPEGTTFEWTATVDTNNAGDNQPGVITVTYPDGSTDTVEVVVNVKPKARYIVKAEIQNGKDGKDGITPTNPSKDTNQRCLL
;
A
#
# COMPACT_ATOMS: atom_id res chain seq x y z
N MET A 1 -6.14 1.33 -10.43
CA MET A 1 -7.04 2.31 -11.11
C MET A 1 -7.59 3.26 -10.07
N ALA A 2 -7.65 4.56 -10.35
CA ALA A 2 -8.32 5.52 -9.48
C ALA A 2 -9.53 6.10 -10.22
N VAL A 3 -10.70 6.09 -9.58
CA VAL A 3 -11.92 6.74 -10.05
C VAL A 3 -12.13 7.98 -9.22
N VAL A 4 -11.92 9.14 -9.83
CA VAL A 4 -12.17 10.44 -9.18
C VAL A 4 -13.62 10.83 -9.40
N ASN A 5 -14.30 11.12 -8.31
CA ASN A 5 -15.73 11.33 -8.30
C ASN A 5 -16.13 12.60 -7.54
N HIS A 6 -17.26 13.18 -7.94
CA HIS A 6 -17.94 14.27 -7.25
C HIS A 6 -19.46 13.98 -7.32
N PHE A 7 -20.02 13.40 -6.26
CA PHE A 7 -21.44 13.04 -6.22
C PHE A 7 -22.35 14.24 -6.19
N LYS A 8 -23.62 14.01 -6.51
CA LYS A 8 -24.60 15.09 -6.53
C LYS A 8 -24.77 15.72 -5.14
N SER A 9 -24.46 17.02 -5.07
CA SER A 9 -24.63 17.88 -3.88
C SER A 9 -26.02 17.79 -3.24
N LYS A 10 -26.05 17.91 -1.90
CA LYS A 10 -27.27 18.00 -1.07
C LYS A 10 -27.99 19.35 -1.17
N GLY A 11 -27.33 20.41 -1.64
CA GLY A 11 -27.85 21.78 -1.67
C GLY A 11 -28.83 22.10 -2.80
N SER A 12 -29.12 21.14 -3.68
CA SER A 12 -30.08 21.31 -4.79
C SER A 12 -30.92 20.05 -4.97
N VAL A 13 -32.04 20.14 -5.68
CA VAL A 13 -32.86 18.97 -6.04
C VAL A 13 -32.62 18.64 -7.52
N ALA A 14 -32.11 17.43 -7.80
CA ALA A 14 -32.00 16.88 -9.14
C ALA A 14 -32.99 15.73 -9.32
N LYS A 15 -33.57 15.63 -10.52
CA LYS A 15 -34.50 14.55 -10.89
C LYS A 15 -35.66 14.34 -9.90
N GLY A 16 -36.07 15.40 -9.19
CA GLY A 16 -37.15 15.34 -8.20
C GLY A 16 -36.80 14.60 -6.90
N ASP A 17 -35.53 14.25 -6.69
CA ASP A 17 -35.06 13.50 -5.52
C ASP A 17 -34.92 14.43 -4.30
N LYS A 18 -36.06 14.85 -3.77
CA LYS A 18 -36.16 15.76 -2.62
C LYS A 18 -35.82 15.04 -1.32
N ASP A 19 -35.30 15.82 -0.37
CA ASP A 19 -35.07 15.40 1.01
C ASP A 19 -36.36 14.80 1.61
N THR A 20 -36.19 13.64 2.22
CA THR A 20 -37.23 12.86 2.89
C THR A 20 -37.29 13.13 4.39
N GLY A 21 -36.38 13.95 4.94
CA GLY A 21 -36.32 14.28 6.37
C GLY A 21 -35.66 13.19 7.23
N ASP A 22 -34.96 12.25 6.61
CA ASP A 22 -34.22 11.16 7.26
C ASP A 22 -32.77 11.52 7.60
N GLY A 23 -32.37 12.79 7.37
CA GLY A 23 -31.00 13.27 7.58
C GLY A 23 -30.04 13.00 6.43
N HIS A 24 -30.50 12.43 5.31
CA HIS A 24 -29.67 12.17 4.13
C HIS A 24 -29.64 13.37 3.16
N GLY A 25 -30.62 14.28 3.26
CA GLY A 25 -30.74 15.48 2.44
C GLY A 25 -31.18 15.16 1.00
N ASN A 26 -31.24 16.19 0.15
CA ASN A 26 -31.63 16.01 -1.25
C ASN A 26 -30.68 15.07 -2.00
N ASN A 27 -31.18 14.38 -3.04
CA ASN A 27 -30.45 13.52 -3.97
C ASN A 27 -29.90 12.20 -3.42
N ALA A 28 -30.41 11.71 -2.28
CA ALA A 28 -29.93 10.47 -1.67
C ALA A 28 -30.00 9.24 -2.61
N ARG A 29 -31.10 9.07 -3.36
CA ARG A 29 -31.26 7.94 -4.31
C ARG A 29 -30.37 8.10 -5.54
N LEU A 30 -30.17 9.33 -6.00
CA LEU A 30 -29.26 9.58 -7.11
C LEU A 30 -27.82 9.23 -6.74
N ARG A 31 -27.36 9.57 -5.52
CA ARG A 31 -26.02 9.19 -5.04
C ARG A 31 -25.84 7.67 -4.97
N VAL A 32 -26.85 6.91 -4.54
CA VAL A 32 -26.83 5.43 -4.58
C VAL A 32 -26.61 4.89 -6.00
N GLN A 33 -27.18 5.53 -7.03
CA GLN A 33 -26.97 5.11 -8.42
C GLN A 33 -25.54 5.38 -8.91
N GLN A 34 -24.88 6.41 -8.39
CA GLN A 34 -23.51 6.78 -8.73
C GLN A 34 -22.46 5.87 -8.06
N SER A 35 -22.87 4.97 -7.16
CA SER A 35 -22.00 4.12 -6.34
C SER A 35 -21.57 2.76 -6.95
N LYS A 36 -21.73 2.50 -8.26
CA LYS A 36 -21.52 1.17 -8.86
C LYS A 36 -20.27 1.10 -9.76
N TRP A 37 -19.36 0.15 -9.51
CA TRP A 37 -18.02 0.08 -10.16
C TRP A 37 -17.51 -1.37 -10.38
N ALA A 38 -16.36 -1.54 -11.09
CA ALA A 38 -15.84 -2.83 -11.60
C ALA A 38 -14.60 -3.41 -10.84
N GLU A 39 -14.18 -4.65 -11.18
CA GLU A 39 -13.36 -5.59 -10.35
C GLU A 39 -11.81 -5.46 -10.36
N LEU A 40 -11.20 -4.50 -11.05
CA LEU A 40 -9.73 -4.30 -10.98
C LEU A 40 -9.30 -3.72 -9.62
N PRO A 41 -8.00 -3.75 -9.21
CA PRO A 41 -7.54 -2.96 -8.05
C PRO A 41 -7.93 -1.49 -8.22
N THR A 42 -8.90 -1.05 -7.42
CA THR A 42 -9.62 0.21 -7.63
C THR A 42 -9.73 1.02 -6.36
N PHE A 43 -9.37 2.29 -6.48
CA PHE A 43 -9.67 3.32 -5.52
C PHE A 43 -10.82 4.18 -6.05
N LEU A 44 -11.82 4.42 -5.22
CA LEU A 44 -12.86 5.41 -5.45
C LEU A 44 -12.54 6.61 -4.56
N VAL A 45 -12.32 7.77 -5.16
CA VAL A 45 -11.74 8.93 -4.47
C VAL A 45 -12.58 10.17 -4.73
N GLY A 46 -12.87 10.93 -3.67
CA GLY A 46 -13.38 12.30 -3.79
C GLY A 46 -14.55 12.57 -2.86
N ASP A 47 -15.33 13.58 -3.22
CA ASP A 47 -16.51 14.03 -2.48
C ASP A 47 -17.73 13.16 -2.86
N PHE A 48 -18.14 12.29 -1.95
CA PHE A 48 -19.32 11.46 -2.13
C PHE A 48 -20.60 12.14 -1.63
N ASN A 49 -20.52 13.33 -1.02
CA ASN A 49 -21.67 14.05 -0.49
C ASN A 49 -22.58 13.15 0.37
N THR A 50 -21.99 12.24 1.13
CA THR A 50 -22.68 11.22 1.93
C THR A 50 -21.85 10.95 3.17
N TYR A 51 -22.49 10.80 4.33
CA TYR A 51 -21.72 10.46 5.53
C TYR A 51 -21.32 8.98 5.49
N SER A 52 -20.22 8.63 6.16
CA SER A 52 -19.63 7.27 6.19
C SER A 52 -20.60 6.14 6.54
N LYS A 53 -21.74 6.42 7.21
CA LYS A 53 -22.75 5.43 7.61
C LYS A 53 -24.08 5.53 6.86
N GLN A 54 -24.15 6.35 5.81
CA GLN A 54 -25.36 6.47 4.98
C GLN A 54 -25.38 5.40 3.88
N ASP A 55 -26.59 5.07 3.40
CA ASP A 55 -26.85 3.97 2.45
C ASP A 55 -25.96 4.00 1.20
N ALA A 56 -25.60 5.18 0.69
CA ALA A 56 -24.74 5.29 -0.49
C ALA A 56 -23.36 4.68 -0.26
N ILE A 57 -22.81 4.77 0.96
CA ILE A 57 -21.58 4.07 1.35
C ILE A 57 -21.86 2.59 1.54
N GLY A 58 -22.95 2.23 2.22
CA GLY A 58 -23.32 0.82 2.40
C GLY A 58 -23.46 0.06 1.07
N VAL A 59 -23.91 0.72 0.00
CA VAL A 59 -23.96 0.14 -1.35
C VAL A 59 -22.57 -0.04 -1.96
N VAL A 60 -21.64 0.91 -1.74
CA VAL A 60 -20.24 0.77 -2.18
C VAL A 60 -19.55 -0.36 -1.40
N GLU A 61 -19.82 -0.48 -0.10
CA GLU A 61 -19.30 -1.53 0.77
C GLU A 61 -19.79 -2.93 0.36
N GLN A 62 -21.08 -3.06 0.02
CA GLN A 62 -21.64 -4.29 -0.56
C GLN A 62 -20.99 -4.65 -1.91
N GLY A 63 -20.43 -3.67 -2.62
CA GLY A 63 -19.64 -3.86 -3.83
C GLY A 63 -18.20 -4.34 -3.58
N GLY A 64 -17.81 -4.61 -2.32
CA GLY A 64 -16.49 -5.14 -1.97
C GLY A 64 -15.42 -4.06 -1.73
N PHE A 65 -15.83 -2.83 -1.45
CA PHE A 65 -14.93 -1.72 -1.12
C PHE A 65 -15.00 -1.41 0.39
N SER A 66 -13.92 -0.92 0.99
CA SER A 66 -13.94 -0.38 2.35
C SER A 66 -13.31 1.01 2.40
N ILE A 67 -13.75 1.83 3.36
CA ILE A 67 -13.21 3.16 3.61
C ILE A 67 -11.78 3.03 4.16
N VAL A 68 -10.82 3.64 3.47
CA VAL A 68 -9.40 3.53 3.76
C VAL A 68 -8.99 4.31 5.01
N GLU A 69 -9.53 5.50 5.23
CA GLU A 69 -9.18 6.33 6.38
C GLU A 69 -9.65 5.72 7.71
N SER A 70 -10.83 5.11 7.76
CA SER A 70 -11.42 4.58 9.01
C SER A 70 -10.70 3.35 9.58
N GLU A 71 -9.88 2.68 8.78
CA GLU A 71 -9.12 1.50 9.21
C GLU A 71 -7.76 1.85 9.84
N ARG A 72 -7.26 3.08 9.60
CA ARG A 72 -5.86 3.46 9.95
C ARG A 72 -5.74 4.81 10.63
N ASP A 73 -6.78 5.63 10.58
CA ASP A 73 -6.89 6.92 11.26
C ASP A 73 -8.20 6.95 12.07
N PHE A 74 -8.10 6.53 13.34
CA PHE A 74 -9.25 6.06 14.11
C PHE A 74 -10.25 7.15 14.55
N ASP A 75 -9.99 8.46 14.38
CA ASP A 75 -10.78 9.51 15.06
C ASP A 75 -10.92 10.87 14.32
N GLN A 76 -10.77 10.93 12.99
CA GLN A 76 -10.81 12.23 12.28
C GLN A 76 -12.01 12.39 11.32
N ALA A 77 -12.79 13.45 11.52
CA ALA A 77 -13.80 13.91 10.57
C ALA A 77 -13.13 14.78 9.48
N SER A 78 -13.59 14.69 8.23
CA SER A 78 -13.06 15.52 7.14
C SER A 78 -13.90 16.77 6.84
N TYR A 79 -15.06 16.90 7.49
CA TYR A 79 -16.04 17.92 7.19
C TYR A 79 -16.88 18.31 8.42
N GLN A 80 -17.19 19.61 8.53
CA GLN A 80 -18.11 20.16 9.53
C GLN A 80 -19.28 20.86 8.84
N PHE A 81 -20.51 20.47 9.19
CA PHE A 81 -21.71 21.17 8.76
C PHE A 81 -22.61 21.50 9.94
N SER A 82 -22.92 22.79 10.13
CA SER A 82 -23.83 23.26 11.18
C SER A 82 -23.51 22.71 12.59
N GLY A 83 -22.23 22.57 12.92
CA GLY A 83 -21.76 22.06 14.22
C GLY A 83 -21.76 20.54 14.37
N GLN A 84 -22.07 19.80 13.30
CA GLN A 84 -21.90 18.35 13.24
C GLN A 84 -20.63 18.01 12.48
N LEU A 85 -19.80 17.14 13.06
CA LEU A 85 -18.59 16.61 12.44
C LEU A 85 -18.91 15.28 11.75
N GLY A 86 -18.42 15.11 10.53
CA GLY A 86 -18.53 13.87 9.77
C GLY A 86 -17.56 13.85 8.61
N SER A 87 -17.44 12.72 7.92
CA SER A 87 -16.66 12.63 6.68
C SER A 87 -17.62 12.47 5.50
N VAL A 88 -17.42 13.27 4.46
CA VAL A 88 -18.11 13.14 3.15
C VAL A 88 -17.14 12.96 1.98
N ASP A 89 -15.86 13.26 2.23
CA ASP A 89 -14.75 12.93 1.36
C ASP A 89 -14.18 11.58 1.77
N HIS A 90 -14.21 10.65 0.83
CA HIS A 90 -13.80 9.27 1.11
C HIS A 90 -12.78 8.82 0.09
N ILE A 91 -11.88 7.96 0.58
CA ILE A 91 -11.12 7.06 -0.28
C ILE A 91 -11.58 5.66 0.05
N LEU A 92 -12.25 5.00 -0.91
CA LEU A 92 -12.67 3.61 -0.77
C LEU A 92 -11.83 2.71 -1.65
N ALA A 93 -11.39 1.57 -1.13
CA ALA A 93 -10.54 0.63 -1.84
C ALA A 93 -11.16 -0.77 -1.81
N ASN A 94 -11.11 -1.47 -2.94
CA ASN A 94 -11.44 -2.90 -2.93
C ASN A 94 -10.31 -3.75 -2.35
N GLU A 95 -10.57 -5.03 -2.08
CA GLU A 95 -9.61 -5.93 -1.43
C GLU A 95 -8.21 -5.93 -2.08
N ALA A 96 -8.15 -5.89 -3.41
CA ALA A 96 -6.89 -5.87 -4.14
C ALA A 96 -6.14 -4.52 -3.99
N ALA A 97 -6.87 -3.41 -3.95
CA ALA A 97 -6.29 -2.08 -3.72
C ALA A 97 -5.85 -1.89 -2.25
N GLN A 98 -6.56 -2.46 -1.29
CA GLN A 98 -6.20 -2.42 0.14
C GLN A 98 -4.80 -2.99 0.41
N LYS A 99 -4.38 -4.01 -0.35
CA LYS A 99 -3.04 -4.61 -0.26
C LYS A 99 -1.90 -3.66 -0.67
N LEU A 100 -2.22 -2.55 -1.35
CA LEU A 100 -1.26 -1.53 -1.74
C LEU A 100 -1.10 -0.43 -0.69
N ILE A 101 -2.00 -0.35 0.29
CA ILE A 101 -2.05 0.75 1.25
C ILE A 101 -1.13 0.46 2.43
N GLN A 102 -0.18 1.36 2.65
CA GLN A 102 0.71 1.34 3.80
C GLN A 102 0.16 2.16 4.95
N ASP A 103 -0.40 3.34 4.67
CA ASP A 103 -0.92 4.26 5.68
C ASP A 103 -2.01 5.17 5.10
N SER A 104 -2.84 5.77 5.96
CA SER A 104 -3.81 6.79 5.57
C SER A 104 -4.12 7.71 6.74
N ALA A 105 -4.40 8.98 6.42
CA ALA A 105 -4.76 9.98 7.43
C ALA A 105 -5.63 11.09 6.84
N VAL A 106 -6.56 11.61 7.62
CA VAL A 106 -7.19 12.91 7.35
C VAL A 106 -6.20 13.99 7.81
N TRP A 107 -5.87 14.93 6.92
CA TRP A 107 -5.01 16.05 7.29
C TRP A 107 -5.88 17.22 7.76
N ASN A 108 -6.17 17.28 9.05
CA ASN A 108 -6.99 18.31 9.68
C ASN A 108 -6.32 19.69 9.65
N ILE A 109 -6.45 20.39 8.53
CA ILE A 109 -5.96 21.76 8.33
C ILE A 109 -7.08 22.72 7.96
N ASN A 110 -8.24 22.20 7.62
CA ASN A 110 -9.35 22.91 7.03
C ASN A 110 -10.59 22.71 7.89
N GLY A 111 -11.21 21.53 7.89
CA GLY A 111 -12.59 21.25 8.34
C GLY A 111 -12.97 21.82 9.72
N ASP A 112 -12.04 21.85 10.67
CA ASP A 112 -12.24 22.33 12.05
C ASP A 112 -11.90 23.82 12.28
N GLU A 113 -11.29 24.49 11.31
CA GLU A 113 -10.75 25.85 11.45
C GLU A 113 -11.88 26.91 11.38
N SER A 114 -11.71 28.14 11.87
CA SER A 114 -12.84 29.11 11.81
C SER A 114 -13.19 29.52 10.38
N ASP A 115 -14.49 29.69 10.08
CA ASP A 115 -14.98 30.26 8.82
C ASP A 115 -14.48 31.70 8.57
N VAL A 116 -14.00 32.39 9.61
CA VAL A 116 -13.34 33.71 9.48
C VAL A 116 -12.03 33.63 8.69
N PHE A 117 -11.39 32.46 8.67
CA PHE A 117 -10.14 32.19 7.94
C PHE A 117 -10.38 31.58 6.56
N GLU A 118 -11.64 31.37 6.15
CA GLU A 118 -11.98 30.81 4.85
C GLU A 118 -11.43 31.67 3.70
N TYR A 119 -10.73 31.06 2.73
CA TYR A 119 -10.11 31.81 1.63
C TYR A 119 -11.10 32.65 0.83
N SER A 120 -12.34 32.19 0.67
CA SER A 120 -13.39 32.96 -0.01
C SER A 120 -13.74 34.30 0.68
N ARG A 121 -13.33 34.48 1.94
CA ARG A 121 -13.51 35.70 2.74
C ARG A 121 -12.24 36.55 2.82
N ARG A 122 -11.28 36.31 1.95
CA ARG A 122 -10.07 37.13 1.85
C ARG A 122 -10.44 38.61 1.68
N LEU A 123 -9.81 39.47 2.48
CA LEU A 123 -10.08 40.92 2.61
C LEU A 123 -11.38 41.32 3.33
N TYR A 124 -12.12 40.38 3.95
CA TYR A 124 -13.31 40.73 4.75
C TYR A 124 -12.94 41.15 6.19
N ASN A 125 -11.67 41.02 6.56
CA ASN A 125 -11.12 41.37 7.86
C ASN A 125 -10.06 42.48 7.73
N VAL A 126 -9.90 43.28 8.78
CA VAL A 126 -8.83 44.30 8.87
C VAL A 126 -7.42 43.71 8.87
N HIS A 127 -7.29 42.42 9.21
CA HIS A 127 -6.05 41.66 9.17
C HIS A 127 -6.09 40.64 8.02
N ASN A 128 -4.99 40.54 7.27
CA ASN A 128 -4.84 39.51 6.24
C ASN A 128 -4.26 38.24 6.87
N PHE A 129 -5.09 37.22 7.04
CA PHE A 129 -4.69 35.91 7.56
C PHE A 129 -4.01 35.01 6.50
N PHE A 130 -3.99 35.45 5.23
CA PHE A 130 -3.50 34.69 4.09
C PHE A 130 -2.09 35.18 3.70
N GLY A 131 -1.07 34.47 4.19
CA GLY A 131 0.34 34.73 3.91
C GLY A 131 1.07 33.47 3.43
N ASP A 132 2.29 33.64 2.93
CA ASP A 132 3.11 32.55 2.41
C ASP A 132 3.35 31.47 3.49
N GLY A 133 3.13 30.21 3.13
CA GLY A 133 3.32 29.06 4.04
C GLY A 133 2.12 28.72 4.93
N ASN A 134 1.02 29.47 4.88
CA ASN A 134 -0.22 29.10 5.58
C ASN A 134 -1.06 28.14 4.71
N THR A 135 -1.24 26.91 5.18
CA THR A 135 -2.09 25.88 4.54
C THR A 135 -3.46 25.73 5.19
N PHE A 136 -3.68 26.36 6.35
CA PHE A 136 -4.94 26.23 7.10
C PHE A 136 -6.09 26.94 6.39
N ARG A 137 -7.29 26.35 6.45
CA ARG A 137 -8.54 26.89 5.87
C ARG A 137 -8.45 27.29 4.38
N SER A 138 -7.63 26.56 3.65
CA SER A 138 -7.53 26.60 2.19
C SER A 138 -8.75 26.00 1.47
N SER A 139 -9.55 25.23 2.19
CA SER A 139 -10.82 24.63 1.79
C SER A 139 -11.75 24.55 3.01
N ASP A 140 -13.03 24.32 2.74
CA ASP A 140 -14.05 23.94 3.72
C ASP A 140 -13.98 22.46 4.12
N HIS A 141 -13.15 21.65 3.45
CA HIS A 141 -12.95 20.21 3.69
C HIS A 141 -11.48 19.86 3.98
N ASP A 142 -11.25 18.87 4.83
CA ASP A 142 -9.92 18.31 5.05
C ASP A 142 -9.53 17.31 3.96
N PRO A 143 -8.30 17.41 3.42
CA PRO A 143 -7.82 16.42 2.46
C PRO A 143 -7.54 15.08 3.15
N VAL A 144 -7.98 13.99 2.52
CA VAL A 144 -7.61 12.62 2.90
C VAL A 144 -6.31 12.22 2.17
N LYS A 145 -5.33 11.72 2.93
CA LYS A 145 -4.03 11.25 2.43
C LYS A 145 -3.95 9.74 2.53
N VAL A 146 -3.37 9.12 1.51
CA VAL A 146 -3.08 7.68 1.49
C VAL A 146 -1.64 7.47 1.04
N GLY A 147 -0.88 6.78 1.87
CA GLY A 147 0.47 6.30 1.58
C GLY A 147 0.41 4.90 0.98
N PHE A 148 1.07 4.71 -0.16
CA PHE A 148 1.17 3.41 -0.81
C PHE A 148 2.50 2.74 -0.48
N GLY A 149 2.43 1.49 -0.07
CA GLY A 149 3.60 0.67 0.21
C GLY A 149 4.14 0.02 -1.05
N LYS A 150 5.44 -0.27 -1.03
CA LYS A 150 6.03 -1.17 -2.03
C LYS A 150 5.58 -2.59 -1.69
N ALA A 151 5.05 -3.31 -2.68
CA ALA A 151 4.66 -4.69 -2.48
C ALA A 151 5.93 -5.56 -2.56
N VAL A 152 6.52 -5.84 -1.40
CA VAL A 152 7.79 -6.55 -1.27
C VAL A 152 7.57 -7.92 -0.66
N GLU A 153 8.04 -8.97 -1.33
CA GLU A 153 8.16 -10.30 -0.74
C GLU A 153 9.58 -10.55 -0.23
N ALA A 154 9.70 -11.39 0.81
CA ALA A 154 11.01 -11.79 1.31
C ALA A 154 11.74 -12.64 0.28
N VAL A 155 12.97 -12.27 -0.04
CA VAL A 155 13.82 -13.01 -0.99
C VAL A 155 14.44 -14.20 -0.28
N THR A 156 14.31 -15.40 -0.84
CA THR A 156 14.98 -16.60 -0.31
C THR A 156 16.08 -17.05 -1.24
N VAL A 157 17.31 -17.17 -0.72
CA VAL A 157 18.49 -17.57 -1.49
C VAL A 157 19.24 -18.71 -0.78
N ALA A 158 19.81 -19.63 -1.54
CA ALA A 158 20.69 -20.65 -0.95
C ALA A 158 22.03 -20.04 -0.56
N GLN A 159 22.60 -20.49 0.56
CA GLN A 159 23.89 -20.03 1.05
C GLN A 159 24.98 -20.11 -0.05
N GLY A 160 25.73 -19.02 -0.22
CA GLY A 160 26.81 -18.85 -1.19
C GLY A 160 26.34 -18.72 -2.64
N LYS A 161 25.05 -18.42 -2.88
CA LYS A 161 24.54 -18.05 -4.20
C LYS A 161 24.37 -16.53 -4.29
N LEU A 162 24.50 -16.00 -5.51
CA LEU A 162 24.16 -14.60 -5.78
C LEU A 162 22.66 -14.40 -5.56
N LEU A 163 22.29 -13.21 -5.08
CA LEU A 163 20.89 -12.79 -5.07
C LEU A 163 20.38 -12.79 -6.51
N THR A 164 19.21 -13.39 -6.71
CA THR A 164 18.51 -13.33 -8.00
C THR A 164 18.08 -11.90 -8.31
N ASP A 165 17.67 -11.65 -9.55
CA ASP A 165 17.31 -10.32 -10.04
C ASP A 165 16.30 -9.63 -9.11
N ALA A 166 16.57 -8.36 -8.78
CA ALA A 166 15.75 -7.49 -7.94
C ALA A 166 14.24 -7.47 -8.27
N PRO A 167 13.78 -7.63 -9.54
CA PRO A 167 12.36 -7.68 -9.86
C PRO A 167 11.59 -8.80 -9.16
N SER A 168 12.24 -9.92 -8.81
CA SER A 168 11.55 -11.07 -8.17
C SER A 168 11.09 -10.78 -6.74
N ALA A 169 11.70 -9.80 -6.06
CA ALA A 169 11.30 -9.35 -4.73
C ALA A 169 10.11 -8.39 -4.76
N LEU A 170 9.82 -7.81 -5.93
CA LEU A 170 8.85 -6.73 -6.11
C LEU A 170 7.66 -7.25 -6.90
N THR A 171 6.50 -7.34 -6.25
CA THR A 171 5.32 -8.01 -6.85
C THR A 171 4.48 -7.11 -7.75
N ASN A 172 4.73 -5.80 -7.76
CA ASN A 172 3.98 -4.80 -8.54
C ASN A 172 4.76 -4.19 -9.72
N THR A 173 5.86 -4.81 -10.16
CA THR A 173 6.74 -4.26 -11.21
C THR A 173 6.04 -4.03 -12.55
N THR A 174 5.02 -4.81 -12.89
CA THR A 174 4.23 -4.67 -14.12
C THR A 174 3.35 -3.43 -14.16
N GLN A 175 3.18 -2.74 -13.04
CA GLN A 175 2.39 -1.51 -12.92
C GLN A 175 3.26 -0.24 -13.03
N LEU A 176 4.58 -0.39 -13.10
CA LEU A 176 5.51 0.72 -13.17
C LEU A 176 5.72 1.19 -14.62
N PRO A 177 6.12 2.46 -14.83
CA PRO A 177 6.38 2.99 -16.17
C PRO A 177 7.38 2.13 -16.96
N GLU A 178 7.15 1.98 -18.27
CA GLU A 178 8.07 1.26 -19.15
C GLU A 178 9.46 1.90 -19.13
N GLY A 179 10.50 1.08 -18.95
CA GLY A 179 11.90 1.55 -18.78
C GLY A 179 12.36 1.69 -17.32
N THR A 180 11.51 1.36 -16.34
CA THR A 180 11.92 1.28 -14.93
C THR A 180 12.95 0.15 -14.72
N THR A 181 14.05 0.45 -14.01
CA THR A 181 15.11 -0.52 -13.67
C THR A 181 15.24 -0.72 -12.16
N PHE A 182 15.83 -1.86 -11.77
CA PHE A 182 15.94 -2.27 -10.37
C PHE A 182 17.34 -2.82 -10.09
N GLU A 183 17.99 -2.32 -9.05
CA GLU A 183 19.35 -2.72 -8.68
C GLU A 183 19.49 -2.92 -7.17
N TRP A 184 20.19 -3.98 -6.77
CA TRP A 184 20.59 -4.16 -5.37
C TRP A 184 21.65 -3.12 -5.00
N THR A 185 21.34 -2.28 -4.02
CA THR A 185 22.22 -1.19 -3.58
C THR A 185 23.02 -1.57 -2.33
N ALA A 186 22.46 -2.47 -1.50
CA ALA A 186 23.16 -3.06 -0.38
C ALA A 186 23.59 -4.50 -0.71
N THR A 187 24.86 -4.82 -0.52
CA THR A 187 25.35 -6.20 -0.62
C THR A 187 24.83 -7.02 0.56
N VAL A 188 23.95 -7.97 0.29
CA VAL A 188 23.48 -8.93 1.29
C VAL A 188 24.48 -10.09 1.40
N ASP A 189 24.85 -10.47 2.62
CA ASP A 189 25.80 -11.56 2.85
C ASP A 189 25.12 -12.92 2.71
N THR A 190 25.16 -13.45 1.49
CA THR A 190 24.63 -14.78 1.22
C THR A 190 25.56 -15.91 1.68
N ASN A 191 26.78 -15.63 2.16
CA ASN A 191 27.70 -16.68 2.59
C ASN A 191 27.37 -17.22 3.98
N ASN A 192 26.67 -16.43 4.80
CA ASN A 192 26.23 -16.83 6.12
C ASN A 192 24.73 -17.13 6.10
N ALA A 193 24.37 -18.37 6.46
CA ALA A 193 22.98 -18.76 6.58
C ALA A 193 22.31 -18.02 7.74
N GLY A 194 21.05 -17.62 7.54
CA GLY A 194 20.30 -16.84 8.51
C GLY A 194 19.05 -16.23 7.86
N ASP A 195 18.05 -15.95 8.66
CA ASP A 195 16.83 -15.29 8.23
C ASP A 195 16.88 -13.79 8.62
N ASN A 196 16.04 -12.98 7.98
CA ASN A 196 15.85 -11.56 8.29
C ASN A 196 17.07 -10.65 8.05
N GLN A 197 17.92 -10.96 7.05
CA GLN A 197 18.96 -10.03 6.65
C GLN A 197 18.35 -8.83 5.91
N PRO A 198 18.74 -7.58 6.23
CA PRO A 198 18.26 -6.41 5.50
C PRO A 198 18.92 -6.31 4.13
N GLY A 199 18.12 -6.02 3.10
CA GLY A 199 18.56 -5.70 1.76
C GLY A 199 17.90 -4.42 1.25
N VAL A 200 18.53 -3.75 0.28
CA VAL A 200 18.01 -2.52 -0.32
C VAL A 200 18.07 -2.62 -1.83
N ILE A 201 16.96 -2.32 -2.48
CA ILE A 201 16.83 -2.20 -3.93
C ILE A 201 16.61 -0.73 -4.29
N THR A 202 17.39 -0.19 -5.22
CA THR A 202 17.11 1.09 -5.86
C THR A 202 16.25 0.85 -7.09
N VAL A 203 15.14 1.57 -7.18
CA VAL A 203 14.26 1.65 -8.34
C VAL A 203 14.61 2.93 -9.08
N THR A 204 14.92 2.85 -10.37
CA THR A 204 15.17 4.02 -11.22
C THR A 204 14.08 4.12 -12.28
N TYR A 205 13.41 5.26 -12.32
CA TYR A 205 12.32 5.54 -13.26
C TYR A 205 12.84 6.12 -14.58
N PRO A 206 12.05 6.10 -15.67
CA PRO A 206 12.47 6.63 -16.97
C PRO A 206 12.81 8.13 -16.98
N ASP A 207 12.25 8.91 -16.06
CA ASP A 207 12.55 10.34 -15.89
C ASP A 207 13.85 10.59 -15.10
N GLY A 208 14.53 9.52 -14.65
CA GLY A 208 15.76 9.57 -13.87
C GLY A 208 15.54 9.73 -12.37
N SER A 209 14.30 9.85 -11.90
CA SER A 209 14.00 9.82 -10.46
C SER A 209 14.24 8.43 -9.87
N THR A 210 14.45 8.36 -8.55
CA THR A 210 14.79 7.11 -7.85
C THR A 210 14.07 6.97 -6.53
N ASP A 211 13.70 5.73 -6.18
CA ASP A 211 13.28 5.37 -4.83
C ASP A 211 14.04 4.15 -4.29
N THR A 212 14.17 4.04 -2.97
CA THR A 212 14.73 2.84 -2.31
C THR A 212 13.63 1.92 -1.78
N VAL A 213 13.82 0.60 -1.91
CA VAL A 213 12.96 -0.44 -1.34
C VAL A 213 13.76 -1.23 -0.32
N GLU A 214 13.30 -1.27 0.92
CA GLU A 214 13.83 -2.20 1.91
C GLU A 214 13.20 -3.57 1.69
N VAL A 215 14.03 -4.61 1.65
CA VAL A 215 13.60 -5.98 1.42
C VAL A 215 14.26 -6.90 2.44
N VAL A 216 13.54 -7.94 2.85
CA VAL A 216 14.07 -8.97 3.75
C VAL A 216 14.66 -10.11 2.94
N VAL A 217 15.87 -10.56 3.29
CA VAL A 217 16.53 -11.71 2.67
C VAL A 217 16.75 -12.84 3.66
N ASN A 218 16.34 -14.04 3.25
CA ASN A 218 16.52 -15.29 3.99
C ASN A 218 17.54 -16.19 3.27
N VAL A 219 18.66 -16.46 3.92
CA VAL A 219 19.75 -17.29 3.40
C VAL A 219 19.62 -18.71 3.96
N LYS A 220 19.14 -19.65 3.14
CA LYS A 220 18.95 -21.04 3.55
C LYS A 220 20.27 -21.80 3.54
N PRO A 221 20.58 -22.56 4.61
CA PRO A 221 21.83 -23.31 4.70
C PRO A 221 21.94 -24.34 3.58
N LYS A 222 23.16 -24.57 3.08
CA LYS A 222 23.42 -25.70 2.18
C LYS A 222 23.06 -26.99 2.91
N ALA A 223 22.27 -27.86 2.27
CA ALA A 223 21.99 -29.19 2.79
C ALA A 223 23.31 -29.91 3.05
N ARG A 224 23.57 -30.26 4.31
CA ARG A 224 24.69 -31.12 4.68
C ARG A 224 24.18 -32.56 4.68
N TYR A 225 24.74 -33.40 3.80
CA TYR A 225 24.55 -34.84 3.92
C TYR A 225 25.23 -35.32 5.19
N ILE A 226 24.44 -35.73 6.19
CA ILE A 226 24.95 -36.49 7.32
C ILE A 226 25.16 -37.91 6.80
N VAL A 227 26.40 -38.29 6.53
CA VAL A 227 26.73 -39.71 6.34
C VAL A 227 26.58 -40.37 7.71
N LYS A 228 25.50 -41.12 7.92
CA LYS A 228 25.44 -42.06 9.05
C LYS A 228 26.47 -43.14 8.76
N ALA A 229 27.56 -43.17 9.50
CA ALA A 229 28.45 -44.33 9.49
C ALA A 229 27.67 -45.49 10.12
N GLU A 230 27.21 -46.43 9.31
CA GLU A 230 26.78 -47.73 9.83
C GLU A 230 28.03 -48.51 10.21
N ILE A 231 28.25 -48.71 11.52
CA ILE A 231 29.26 -49.66 11.99
C ILE A 231 28.74 -51.06 11.64
N GLN A 232 29.29 -51.66 10.59
CA GLN A 232 29.14 -53.10 10.41
C GLN A 232 30.02 -53.77 11.46
N ASN A 233 29.38 -54.38 12.45
CA ASN A 233 30.05 -55.23 13.43
C ASN A 233 30.53 -56.50 12.71
N GLY A 234 31.68 -56.40 12.05
CA GLY A 234 32.40 -57.54 11.52
C GLY A 234 32.91 -58.38 12.69
N LYS A 235 32.39 -59.60 12.83
CA LYS A 235 33.15 -60.65 13.50
C LYS A 235 34.49 -60.71 12.75
N ASP A 236 35.59 -60.74 13.50
CA ASP A 236 36.97 -60.82 13.01
C ASP A 236 37.77 -59.50 13.02
N GLY A 237 37.62 -58.67 14.07
CA GLY A 237 38.71 -57.96 14.75
C GLY A 237 39.75 -57.19 13.92
N LYS A 238 39.40 -56.66 12.75
CA LYS A 238 40.25 -55.75 11.97
C LYS A 238 39.41 -54.56 11.51
N ASP A 239 39.52 -53.46 12.25
CA ASP A 239 38.87 -52.19 11.90
C ASP A 239 39.55 -51.57 10.68
N GLY A 240 39.11 -51.98 9.49
CA GLY A 240 39.42 -51.32 8.24
C GLY A 240 38.30 -50.34 7.89
N ILE A 241 38.53 -49.04 8.06
CA ILE A 241 37.67 -48.03 7.45
C ILE A 241 37.96 -48.05 5.94
N THR A 242 37.12 -48.73 5.17
CA THR A 242 37.05 -48.54 3.71
C THR A 242 35.96 -47.51 3.43
N PRO A 243 36.29 -46.28 3.02
CA PRO A 243 35.28 -45.35 2.55
C PRO A 243 34.73 -45.90 1.23
N THR A 244 33.50 -46.40 1.23
CA THR A 244 32.74 -46.51 0.00
C THR A 244 32.30 -45.10 -0.37
N ASN A 245 32.87 -44.57 -1.46
CA ASN A 245 32.47 -43.29 -2.03
C ASN A 245 31.39 -43.55 -3.09
N PRO A 246 30.11 -43.25 -2.86
CA PRO A 246 29.13 -43.24 -3.94
C PRO A 246 29.08 -41.84 -4.54
N SER A 247 29.33 -41.79 -5.85
CA SER A 247 29.19 -40.64 -6.76
C SER A 247 30.43 -39.77 -6.96
N LYS A 248 31.14 -40.12 -8.04
CA LYS A 248 31.92 -39.17 -8.85
C LYS A 248 30.93 -38.19 -9.48
N ASP A 249 30.79 -37.00 -8.90
CA ASP A 249 30.30 -35.86 -9.67
C ASP A 249 31.45 -35.36 -10.55
N THR A 250 31.46 -35.87 -11.78
CA THR A 250 32.25 -35.39 -12.91
C THR A 250 31.85 -33.95 -13.22
N ASN A 251 32.62 -32.97 -12.76
CA ASN A 251 32.79 -31.67 -13.44
C ASN A 251 33.94 -30.83 -12.86
N GLN A 252 35.14 -31.40 -12.77
CA GLN A 252 36.37 -30.60 -12.82
C GLN A 252 37.07 -30.84 -14.16
N ARG A 253 36.77 -29.96 -15.12
CA ARG A 253 37.69 -29.64 -16.21
C ARG A 253 38.80 -28.74 -15.64
N CYS A 254 40.02 -29.24 -15.60
CA CYS A 254 41.26 -28.45 -15.59
C CYS A 254 42.15 -29.14 -16.63
N LEU A 255 42.11 -28.68 -17.89
CA LEU A 255 43.15 -27.86 -18.54
C LEU A 255 44.50 -28.61 -18.66
N LEU A 256 44.86 -28.93 -19.90
CA LEU A 256 46.18 -29.36 -20.35
C LEU A 256 47.24 -28.28 -20.06
#